data_AF-A0A292S0G0-F1
#
_entry.id   AF-A0A292S0G0-F1
#
_cell.length_a   1.000
_cell.length_b   1.000
_cell.length_c   1.000
_cell.angle_alpha   90.00
_cell.angle_beta   90.00
_cell.angle_gamma   90.00
#
_symmetry.space_group_name_H-M   'P 1'
#
loop_
_entity.id
_entity.type
_entity.pdbx_description
1 polymer ?
#
loop_
_entity_poly.entity_id
_entity_poly.type
_entity_poly.pdbx_seq_one_letter_code
_entity_poly.pdbx_strand_id
1 'polypeptide(L)'
;MDRNRLENLLFDNILIISFFRRTYPVGRVRRMICTKSDILTSFQGRVNLNYRPPKHSPTINQKEHNIVIVWDILCQDYRWIPCESVNIIEVIPKNEFWNYYNNALLPMSKRDKIAFMNG
;
A
#
# COMPACT_ATOMS: atom_id res chain seq x y z
N MET A 1 -12.32 -6.26 -7.55
CA MET A 1 -11.11 -7.08 -7.80
C MET A 1 -11.18 -8.34 -6.93
N ASP A 2 -10.71 -9.50 -7.43
CA ASP A 2 -10.61 -10.71 -6.59
C ASP A 2 -9.51 -10.57 -5.52
N ARG A 3 -9.81 -10.99 -4.27
CA ARG A 3 -8.91 -10.83 -3.12
C ARG A 3 -7.62 -11.61 -3.28
N ASN A 4 -7.69 -12.88 -3.70
CA ASN A 4 -6.52 -13.74 -3.86
C ASN A 4 -5.61 -13.20 -4.95
N ARG A 5 -6.19 -12.74 -6.06
CA ARG A 5 -5.45 -12.09 -7.14
C ARG A 5 -4.73 -10.84 -6.66
N LEU A 6 -5.39 -9.98 -5.87
CA LEU A 6 -4.77 -8.78 -5.31
C LEU A 6 -3.63 -9.13 -4.33
N GLU A 7 -3.84 -10.12 -3.46
CA GLU A 7 -2.80 -10.57 -2.53
C GLU A 7 -1.56 -11.08 -3.26
N ASN A 8 -1.73 -11.93 -4.28
CA ASN A 8 -0.62 -12.47 -5.05
C ASN A 8 0.21 -11.36 -5.72
N LEU A 9 -0.46 -10.34 -6.28
CA LEU A 9 0.25 -9.19 -6.85
C LEU A 9 1.06 -8.42 -5.80
N LEU A 10 0.51 -8.21 -4.61
CA LEU A 10 1.16 -7.48 -3.52
C LEU A 10 2.35 -8.20 -2.89
N PHE A 11 2.44 -9.53 -3.03
CA PHE A 11 3.57 -10.30 -2.50
C PHE A 11 4.85 -10.13 -3.33
N ASP A 12 4.72 -9.94 -4.64
CA ASP A 12 5.88 -9.80 -5.55
C ASP A 12 6.06 -8.39 -6.12
N ASN A 13 5.12 -7.48 -5.87
CA ASN A 13 5.12 -6.13 -6.42
C ASN A 13 4.73 -5.08 -5.39
N ILE A 14 5.03 -3.83 -5.74
CA ILE A 14 4.54 -2.64 -5.10
C ILE A 14 3.45 -2.08 -6.01
N LEU A 15 2.27 -1.84 -5.47
CA LEU A 15 1.12 -1.39 -6.25
C LEU A 15 0.82 0.07 -5.94
N ILE A 16 0.56 0.85 -6.99
CA ILE A 16 -0.17 2.10 -6.86
C ILE A 16 -1.64 1.79 -7.14
N ILE A 17 -2.48 2.04 -6.15
CA ILE A 17 -3.91 1.74 -6.22
C ILE A 17 -4.74 2.97 -5.90
N SER A 18 -5.98 2.98 -6.36
CA SER A 18 -7.03 3.86 -5.88
C SER A 18 -8.21 3.06 -5.35
N PHE A 19 -8.84 3.52 -4.28
CA PHE A 19 -10.02 2.89 -3.69
C PHE A 19 -10.88 3.91 -2.96
N PHE A 20 -12.15 3.56 -2.69
CA PHE A 20 -13.04 4.41 -1.91
C PHE A 20 -12.76 4.29 -0.41
N ARG A 21 -12.64 5.43 0.27
CA ARG A 21 -12.55 5.45 1.73
C ARG A 21 -13.88 5.00 2.35
N ARG A 22 -13.81 3.98 3.21
CA ARG A 22 -14.92 3.57 4.09
C ARG A 22 -15.03 4.43 5.36
N THR A 23 -14.01 5.24 5.65
CA THR A 23 -13.95 6.16 6.79
C THR A 23 -13.90 7.62 6.33
N TYR A 24 -14.11 8.56 7.24
CA TYR A 24 -14.21 9.98 6.91
C TYR A 24 -12.96 10.54 6.17
N PRO A 25 -13.12 11.36 5.12
CA PRO A 25 -14.37 11.61 4.39
C PRO A 25 -14.78 10.38 3.57
N VAL A 26 -15.95 9.83 3.90
CA VAL A 26 -16.48 8.61 3.30
C VAL A 26 -16.74 8.83 1.81
N GLY A 27 -16.44 7.84 0.98
CA GLY A 27 -16.70 7.89 -0.46
C GLY A 27 -15.69 8.72 -1.27
N ARG A 28 -14.73 9.41 -0.64
CA ARG A 28 -13.62 10.00 -1.39
C ARG A 28 -12.67 8.91 -1.88
N VAL A 29 -12.24 9.04 -3.13
CA VAL A 29 -11.17 8.22 -3.68
C VAL A 29 -9.87 8.60 -2.98
N ARG A 30 -9.11 7.59 -2.57
CA ARG A 30 -7.73 7.74 -2.10
C ARG A 30 -6.83 6.99 -3.04
N ARG A 31 -5.74 7.63 -3.49
CA ARG A 31 -4.61 6.97 -4.13
C ARG A 31 -3.56 6.60 -3.08
N MET A 32 -2.91 5.46 -3.26
CA MET A 32 -1.94 4.92 -2.31
C MET A 32 -0.90 4.07 -3.03
N ILE A 33 0.33 4.08 -2.54
CA ILE A 33 1.38 3.14 -2.93
C ILE A 33 1.63 2.16 -1.76
N CYS A 34 1.56 0.86 -2.03
CA CYS A 34 1.54 -0.15 -0.98
C CYS A 34 2.07 -1.52 -1.43
N THR A 35 2.43 -2.36 -0.46
CA THR A 35 2.94 -3.71 -0.73
C THR A 35 2.78 -4.66 0.48
N LYS A 36 2.93 -5.96 0.22
CA LYS A 36 3.15 -7.03 1.22
C LYS A 36 4.49 -7.77 0.98
N SER A 37 5.30 -7.30 0.04
CA SER A 37 6.55 -7.95 -0.36
C SER A 37 7.59 -7.96 0.75
N ASP A 38 8.47 -8.95 0.67
CA ASP A 38 9.67 -9.15 1.49
C ASP A 38 10.61 -7.94 1.53
N ILE A 39 10.53 -7.01 0.57
CA ILE A 39 11.28 -5.74 0.60
C ILE A 39 11.06 -4.93 1.87
N LEU A 40 9.92 -5.11 2.55
CA LEU A 40 9.61 -4.44 3.82
C LEU A 40 10.54 -4.90 4.93
N THR A 41 10.92 -6.18 4.92
CA THR A 41 11.75 -6.80 5.96
C THR A 41 13.24 -6.56 5.77
N SER A 42 13.65 -6.11 4.58
CA SER A 42 15.04 -5.78 4.26
C SER A 42 15.56 -4.62 5.11
N PHE A 43 16.88 -4.43 5.12
CA PHE A 43 17.50 -3.30 5.81
C PHE A 43 16.93 -1.96 5.29
N GLN A 44 16.86 -1.78 3.97
CA GLN A 44 16.28 -0.57 3.37
C GLN A 44 14.79 -0.42 3.74
N GLY A 45 14.02 -1.50 3.79
CA GLY A 45 12.62 -1.47 4.20
C GLY A 45 12.44 -0.94 5.62
N ARG A 46 13.26 -1.42 6.56
CA ARG A 46 13.20 -0.96 7.96
C ARG A 46 13.63 0.49 8.12
N VAL A 47 14.70 0.91 7.44
CA VAL A 47 15.26 2.26 7.58
C VAL A 47 14.45 3.31 6.83
N ASN A 48 14.16 3.07 5.54
CA ASN A 48 13.57 4.08 4.66
C ASN A 48 12.04 4.07 4.69
N LEU A 49 11.42 2.91 4.95
CA LEU A 49 9.96 2.77 4.99
C LEU A 49 9.43 2.71 6.43
N ASN A 50 10.32 2.78 7.43
CA ASN A 50 9.98 2.66 8.86
C ASN A 50 9.11 1.41 9.12
N TYR A 51 9.39 0.32 8.40
CA TYR A 51 8.56 -0.88 8.47
C TYR A 51 8.63 -1.53 9.84
N ARG A 52 7.44 -1.92 10.34
CA ARG A 52 7.28 -2.62 11.61
C ARG A 52 6.47 -3.89 11.38
N PRO A 53 7.06 -5.08 11.62
CA PRO A 53 6.33 -6.33 11.55
C PRO A 53 5.08 -6.31 12.44
N PRO A 54 3.98 -6.96 12.01
CA PRO A 54 2.77 -7.00 12.81
C PRO A 54 3.04 -7.79 14.10
N LYS A 55 2.64 -7.24 15.25
CA LYS A 55 2.83 -7.87 16.57
C LYS A 55 1.73 -8.87 16.92
N HIS A 56 0.55 -8.67 16.34
CA HIS A 56 -0.64 -9.46 16.61
C HIS A 56 -1.35 -9.79 15.31
N SER A 57 -2.09 -10.89 15.31
CA SER A 57 -3.02 -11.22 14.24
C SER A 57 -4.12 -10.16 14.15
N PRO A 58 -4.63 -9.88 12.93
CA PRO A 58 -5.79 -9.00 12.77
C PRO A 58 -6.99 -9.51 13.57
N THR A 59 -7.71 -8.59 14.20
CA THR A 59 -8.92 -8.91 14.99
C THR A 59 -10.13 -9.26 14.12
N ILE A 60 -10.09 -8.92 12.82
CA ILE A 60 -11.19 -9.09 11.89
C ILE A 60 -10.82 -10.12 10.82
N ASN A 61 -11.80 -10.94 10.45
CA ASN A 61 -11.66 -11.92 9.38
C ASN A 61 -11.58 -11.22 8.00
N GLN A 62 -10.37 -11.17 7.44
CA GLN A 62 -10.13 -10.51 6.15
C GLN A 62 -10.93 -11.12 5.00
N LYS A 63 -11.16 -12.43 5.03
CA LYS A 63 -11.88 -13.16 3.97
C LYS A 63 -13.36 -12.82 3.98
N GLU A 64 -13.96 -12.79 5.17
CA GLU A 64 -15.38 -12.48 5.36
C GLU A 64 -15.72 -11.04 4.92
N HIS A 65 -14.83 -10.10 5.19
CA HIS A 65 -15.03 -8.70 4.81
C HIS A 65 -14.45 -8.30 3.46
N ASN A 66 -13.89 -9.27 2.71
CA ASN A 66 -13.25 -9.06 1.40
C ASN A 66 -12.23 -7.91 1.41
N ILE A 67 -11.38 -7.90 2.42
CA ILE A 67 -10.33 -6.90 2.62
C ILE A 67 -8.93 -7.52 2.51
N VAL A 68 -7.93 -6.69 2.23
CA VAL A 68 -6.51 -7.03 2.35
C VAL A 68 -5.83 -6.00 3.25
N ILE A 69 -5.00 -6.47 4.17
CA ILE A 69 -4.13 -5.63 4.99
C ILE A 69 -2.76 -5.50 4.32
N VAL A 70 -2.31 -4.27 4.11
CA VAL A 70 -1.03 -3.94 3.46
C VAL A 70 -0.28 -2.87 4.22
N TRP A 71 1.00 -2.70 3.90
CA TRP A 71 1.78 -1.53 4.33
C TRP A 71 1.61 -0.38 3.32
N ASP A 72 1.16 0.78 3.79
CA ASP A 72 1.15 2.03 3.01
C ASP A 72 2.54 2.67 3.10
N ILE A 73 3.19 2.82 1.95
CA ILE A 73 4.58 3.30 1.86
C ILE A 73 4.71 4.77 2.26
N LEU A 74 3.71 5.60 1.93
CA LEU A 74 3.77 7.04 2.23
C LEU A 74 3.31 7.34 3.65
N CYS A 75 2.28 6.63 4.13
CA CYS A 75 1.83 6.79 5.51
C CYS A 75 2.67 6.00 6.53
N GLN A 76 3.48 5.04 6.08
CA GLN A 76 4.30 4.18 6.93
C GLN A 76 3.51 3.47 8.03
N ASP A 77 2.36 2.90 7.63
CA ASP A 77 1.46 2.22 8.56
C ASP A 77 0.54 1.24 7.80
N TYR A 78 -0.08 0.32 8.54
CA TYR A 78 -0.98 -0.67 7.97
C TYR A 78 -2.30 -0.06 7.50
N ARG A 79 -2.79 -0.49 6.34
CA ARG A 79 -4.07 -0.06 5.78
C ARG A 79 -4.92 -1.26 5.38
N TRP A 80 -6.21 -1.11 5.61
CA TRP A 80 -7.23 -2.10 5.31
C TRP A 80 -7.89 -1.67 4.00
N ILE A 81 -7.71 -2.47 2.96
CA ILE A 81 -8.17 -2.13 1.62
C ILE A 81 -9.38 -3.00 1.26
N PRO A 82 -10.52 -2.40 0.91
CA PRO A 82 -11.68 -3.14 0.42
C PRO A 82 -11.54 -3.53 -1.06
N CYS A 83 -11.44 -4.83 -1.34
CA CYS A 83 -11.13 -5.36 -2.68
C CYS A 83 -12.21 -5.05 -3.74
N GLU A 84 -13.45 -4.79 -3.31
CA GLU A 84 -14.54 -4.37 -4.20
C GLU A 84 -14.22 -3.07 -4.96
N SER A 85 -13.58 -2.11 -4.29
CA SER A 85 -13.36 -0.76 -4.83
C SER A 85 -11.93 -0.51 -5.31
N VAL A 86 -11.07 -1.52 -5.25
CA VAL A 86 -9.67 -1.38 -5.68
C VAL A 86 -9.60 -1.29 -7.19
N ASN A 87 -8.98 -0.22 -7.65
CA ASN A 87 -8.46 -0.07 -8.99
C ASN A 87 -6.92 -0.02 -8.92
N ILE A 88 -6.25 -0.86 -9.70
CA ILE A 88 -4.78 -0.86 -9.81
C ILE A 88 -4.40 0.17 -10.88
N ILE A 89 -3.61 1.15 -10.50
CA ILE A 89 -3.11 2.21 -11.38
C ILE A 89 -1.78 1.79 -11.97
N GLU A 90 -0.88 1.27 -11.14
CA GLU A 90 0.47 0.88 -11.54
C GLU A 90 0.93 -0.33 -10.74
N VAL A 91 1.74 -1.17 -11.39
CA VAL A 91 2.41 -2.32 -10.79
C VAL A 91 3.91 -2.08 -10.95
N ILE A 92 4.60 -1.94 -9.82
CA ILE A 92 6.04 -1.73 -9.76
C ILE A 92 6.69 -3.03 -9.31
N PRO A 93 7.47 -3.71 -10.16
CA PRO A 93 8.20 -4.92 -9.78
C PRO A 93 9.13 -4.68 -8.57
N LYS A 94 9.22 -5.65 -7.66
CA LYS A 94 10.01 -5.48 -6.41
C LYS A 94 11.49 -5.13 -6.63
N ASN A 95 12.08 -5.63 -7.72
CA ASN A 95 13.48 -5.37 -8.09
C ASN A 95 13.70 -3.93 -8.60
N GLU A 96 12.66 -3.27 -9.07
CA GLU A 96 12.72 -1.89 -9.59
C GLU A 96 12.31 -0.85 -8.54
N PHE A 97 11.66 -1.29 -7.46
CA PHE A 97 11.07 -0.40 -6.47
C PHE A 97 12.05 0.59 -5.86
N TRP A 98 13.29 0.19 -5.53
CA TRP A 98 14.23 1.12 -4.90
C TRP A 98 14.67 2.24 -5.84
N ASN A 99 14.77 1.95 -7.15
CA ASN A 99 15.02 2.98 -8.16
C ASN A 99 13.84 3.95 -8.25
N TYR A 100 12.62 3.42 -8.28
CA TYR A 100 11.41 4.24 -8.23
C TYR A 100 11.36 5.09 -6.95
N TYR A 101 11.63 4.50 -5.79
CA TYR A 101 11.61 5.18 -4.50
C TYR A 101 12.59 6.35 -4.47
N ASN A 102 13.85 6.14 -4.87
CA ASN A 102 14.88 7.16 -4.82
C ASN A 102 14.60 8.33 -5.78
N ASN A 103 14.04 8.04 -6.96
CA ASN A 103 13.83 9.04 -7.99
C ASN A 103 12.47 9.75 -7.89
N ALA A 104 11.42 9.04 -7.44
CA ALA A 104 10.06 9.54 -7.43
C ALA A 104 9.55 9.87 -6.02
N LEU A 105 9.78 9.03 -5.01
CA LEU A 105 9.13 9.17 -3.69
C LEU A 105 9.97 9.92 -2.67
N LEU A 106 11.28 9.70 -2.67
CA LEU A 106 12.22 10.32 -1.74
C LEU A 106 12.27 11.85 -1.93
N PRO A 107 12.30 12.40 -3.16
CA PRO A 107 12.37 13.85 -3.37
C PRO A 107 11.04 14.57 -3.09
N MET A 108 9.92 13.84 -3.00
CA MET A 108 8.60 14.46 -2.78
C MET A 108 8.55 15.22 -1.45
N SER A 109 8.12 16.47 -1.53
CA SER A 109 7.77 17.24 -0.34
C SER A 109 6.53 16.65 0.34
N LYS A 110 6.24 17.11 1.57
CA LYS A 110 4.99 16.76 2.26
C LYS A 110 3.76 17.11 1.43
N ARG A 111 3.81 18.24 0.71
CA ARG A 111 2.72 18.70 -0.16
C ARG A 111 2.51 17.76 -1.34
N ASP A 112 3.59 17.31 -1.97
CA ASP A 112 3.51 16.41 -3.13
C ASP A 112 2.97 15.05 -2.73
N LYS A 113 3.34 14.54 -1.55
CA LYS A 113 2.78 13.29 -0.99
C LYS A 113 1.28 13.41 -0.74
N ILE A 114 0.82 14.55 -0.21
CA ILE A 114 -0.61 14.81 -0.01
C ILE A 114 -1.34 14.89 -1.36
N ALA A 115 -0.77 15.59 -2.34
CA ALA A 115 -1.32 15.68 -3.68
C ALA A 115 -1.42 14.30 -4.34
N PHE A 116 -0.36 13.49 -4.26
CA PHE A 116 -0.34 12.10 -4.74
C PHE A 116 -1.47 11.27 -4.11
N MET A 117 -1.63 11.34 -2.78
CA MET A 117 -2.67 10.58 -2.07
C MET A 117 -4.10 11.02 -2.40
N ASN A 118 -4.28 12.28 -2.77
CA ASN A 118 -5.57 12.84 -3.14
C ASN A 118 -5.99 12.47 -4.57
N GLY A 119 -5.02 12.08 -5.41
CA GLY A 119 -5.25 11.36 -6.67
C GLY A 119 -5.78 12.20 -7.81
#